data_AF-A0A8T4PSH2-F1
#
_entry.id   AF-A0A8T4PSH2-F1
#
_cell.length_a   1.000
_cell.length_b   1.000
_cell.length_c   1.000
_cell.angle_alpha   90.00
_cell.angle_beta   90.00
_cell.angle_gamma   90.00
#
_symmetry.space_group_name_H-M   'P 1'
#
loop_
_entity.id
_entity.type
_entity.pdbx_description
1 polymer ?
#
loop_
_entity_poly.entity_id
_entity_poly.type
_entity_poly.pdbx_seq_one_letter_code
_entity_poly.pdbx_strand_id
1 'polypeptide(L)'
;MPYKFSSSSLSLLKECPKCFWMHFNKGIKRPDSIFPSLPSGMDRILKVHFDLFRDKGELPPELSSLKGKYSLFDDVELLNEWRNNFKGIQWADSHDNVFRGAVDNLLWNSKKLVVLDYKTRGFPVKDDTHEHYQDQMNIYNFLLRKNKYKTENYAYLLFYHPNKVDSDGDVLFNTDLVKVKVSVSDADKLFRKALKVLYGEIPEAGEECGFCEWVTRCNIQ
;
A
#
# COMPACT_ATOMS: atom_id res chain seq x y z
N MET A 1 -19.67 -17.38 0.46
CA MET A 1 -19.75 -15.93 0.72
C MET A 1 -18.61 -15.26 -0.02
N PRO A 2 -18.80 -14.07 -0.61
CA PRO A 2 -17.72 -13.36 -1.28
C PRO A 2 -16.65 -12.89 -0.28
N TYR A 3 -15.40 -12.95 -0.69
CA TYR A 3 -14.26 -12.48 0.10
C TYR A 3 -13.96 -11.01 -0.19
N LYS A 4 -13.41 -10.31 0.82
CA LYS A 4 -12.97 -8.91 0.69
C LYS A 4 -11.49 -8.78 1.03
N PHE A 5 -10.68 -8.43 0.06
CA PHE A 5 -9.22 -8.34 0.20
C PHE A 5 -8.74 -6.90 0.24
N SER A 6 -7.68 -6.67 1.01
CA SER A 6 -6.88 -5.46 0.95
C SER A 6 -5.41 -5.82 0.66
N SER A 7 -4.59 -4.82 0.34
CA SER A 7 -3.15 -5.01 0.16
C SER A 7 -2.51 -5.72 1.37
N SER A 8 -2.85 -5.30 2.59
CA SER A 8 -2.33 -5.92 3.83
C SER A 8 -2.78 -7.36 4.02
N SER A 9 -4.00 -7.72 3.58
CA SER A 9 -4.47 -9.11 3.59
C SER A 9 -3.59 -10.03 2.73
N LEU A 10 -3.02 -9.50 1.64
CA LEU A 10 -2.19 -10.28 0.73
C LEU A 10 -0.74 -10.38 1.19
N SER A 11 -0.24 -9.43 1.99
CA SER A 11 1.02 -9.59 2.72
C SER A 11 0.95 -10.82 3.64
N LEU A 12 -0.17 -11.03 4.34
CA LEU A 12 -0.40 -12.22 5.16
C LEU A 12 -0.38 -13.51 4.33
N LEU A 13 -0.99 -13.51 3.13
CA LEU A 13 -0.94 -14.65 2.21
C LEU A 13 0.49 -15.00 1.80
N LYS A 14 1.33 -14.00 1.55
CA LYS A 14 2.73 -14.21 1.17
C LYS A 14 3.55 -14.79 2.31
N GLU A 15 3.31 -14.32 3.53
CA GLU A 15 4.02 -14.80 4.71
C GLU A 15 3.56 -16.20 5.13
N CYS A 16 2.25 -16.46 5.17
CA CYS A 16 1.70 -17.77 5.52
C CYS A 16 0.31 -18.00 4.93
N PRO A 17 0.17 -18.91 3.93
CA PRO A 17 -1.13 -19.21 3.34
C PRO A 17 -2.09 -19.87 4.33
N LYS A 18 -1.59 -20.64 5.32
CA LYS A 18 -2.42 -21.22 6.40
C LYS A 18 -3.04 -20.15 7.28
N CYS A 19 -2.25 -19.17 7.75
CA CYS A 19 -2.79 -18.07 8.55
C CYS A 19 -3.79 -17.22 7.75
N PHE A 20 -3.53 -17.00 6.46
CA PHE A 20 -4.47 -16.32 5.58
C PHE A 20 -5.79 -17.09 5.46
N TRP A 21 -5.74 -18.40 5.20
CA TRP A 21 -6.93 -19.26 5.14
C TRP A 21 -7.70 -19.26 6.46
N MET A 22 -7.02 -19.43 7.60
CA MET A 22 -7.63 -19.44 8.93
C MET A 22 -8.33 -18.12 9.26
N HIS A 23 -7.73 -16.99 8.89
CA HIS A 23 -8.34 -15.67 9.09
C HIS A 23 -9.67 -15.57 8.35
N PHE A 24 -9.69 -15.87 7.05
CA PHE A 24 -10.89 -15.66 6.23
C PHE A 24 -11.96 -16.75 6.41
N ASN A 25 -11.57 -18.01 6.58
CA ASN A 25 -12.52 -19.14 6.61
C ASN A 25 -12.93 -19.56 8.03
N LYS A 26 -12.13 -19.20 9.05
CA LYS A 26 -12.41 -19.56 10.45
C LYS A 26 -12.49 -18.36 11.39
N GLY A 27 -12.19 -17.15 10.92
CA GLY A 27 -12.14 -15.96 11.77
C GLY A 27 -10.96 -15.97 12.77
N ILE A 28 -10.02 -16.91 12.64
CA ILE A 28 -8.87 -17.06 13.54
C ILE A 28 -7.74 -16.18 13.02
N LYS A 29 -7.56 -15.03 13.67
CA LYS A 29 -6.50 -14.07 13.34
C LYS A 29 -5.24 -14.35 14.16
N ARG A 30 -4.10 -13.94 13.63
CA ARG A 30 -2.88 -13.82 14.43
C ARG A 30 -3.09 -12.74 15.50
N PRO A 31 -2.41 -12.85 16.65
CA PRO A 31 -2.31 -11.73 17.59
C PRO A 31 -1.85 -10.46 16.87
N ASP A 32 -2.46 -9.33 17.20
CA ASP A 32 -2.09 -8.04 16.63
C ASP A 32 -0.67 -7.66 17.07
N SER A 33 0.14 -7.17 16.14
CA SER A 33 1.44 -6.58 16.44
C SER A 33 1.30 -5.09 16.78
N ILE A 34 2.24 -4.57 17.57
CA ILE A 34 2.27 -3.15 17.88
C ILE A 34 2.74 -2.39 16.64
N PHE A 35 1.85 -1.59 16.04
CA PHE A 35 2.23 -0.68 14.97
C PHE A 35 2.75 0.65 15.56
N PRO A 36 3.94 1.14 15.17
CA PRO A 36 4.46 2.40 15.66
C PRO A 36 3.53 3.58 15.31
N SER A 37 3.32 4.52 16.23
CA SER A 37 2.45 5.68 16.00
C SER A 37 3.07 6.75 15.10
N LEU A 38 4.40 6.79 14.97
CA LEU A 38 5.10 7.80 14.18
C LEU A 38 4.75 7.75 12.68
N PRO A 39 4.81 6.60 11.98
CA PRO A 39 4.41 6.52 10.57
C PRO A 39 2.98 6.96 10.30
N SER A 40 2.03 6.60 11.17
CA SER A 40 0.62 7.02 11.00
C SER A 40 0.42 8.52 11.28
N GLY A 41 1.17 9.08 12.23
CA GLY A 41 1.21 10.53 12.46
C GLY A 41 1.80 11.29 11.27
N MET A 42 2.90 10.80 10.70
CA MET A 42 3.53 11.36 9.52
C MET A 42 2.60 11.32 8.30
N ASP A 43 1.99 10.16 8.01
CA ASP A 43 1.03 10.01 6.91
C ASP A 43 -0.08 11.07 6.94
N ARG A 44 -0.68 11.30 8.12
CA ARG A 44 -1.71 12.33 8.31
C ARG A 44 -1.20 13.73 7.99
N ILE A 45 -0.02 14.09 8.47
CA ILE A 45 0.57 15.43 8.26
C ILE A 45 0.94 15.62 6.78
N LEU A 46 1.50 14.59 6.14
CA LEU A 46 1.86 14.63 4.73
C LEU A 46 0.64 14.80 3.82
N LYS A 47 -0.49 14.15 4.14
CA LYS A 47 -1.75 14.35 3.42
C LYS A 47 -2.19 15.81 3.47
N VAL A 48 -2.20 16.43 4.66
CA VAL A 48 -2.52 17.86 4.81
C VAL A 48 -1.54 18.74 4.05
N HIS A 49 -0.23 18.47 4.14
CA HIS A 49 0.79 19.22 3.42
C HIS A 49 0.53 19.20 1.90
N PHE A 50 0.31 18.02 1.32
CA PHE A 50 0.03 17.90 -0.11
C PHE A 50 -1.30 18.53 -0.52
N ASP A 51 -2.29 18.53 0.38
CA ASP A 51 -3.57 19.18 0.12
C ASP A 51 -3.41 20.71 -0.01
N LEU A 52 -2.59 21.33 0.85
CA LEU A 52 -2.25 22.76 0.74
C LEU A 52 -1.56 23.13 -0.58
N PHE A 53 -0.74 22.24 -1.15
CA PHE A 53 -0.11 22.46 -2.45
C PHE A 53 -1.09 22.23 -3.60
N ARG A 54 -2.00 21.26 -3.47
CA ARG A 54 -3.06 21.04 -4.46
C ARG A 54 -3.97 22.25 -4.60
N ASP A 55 -4.37 22.86 -3.49
CA ASP A 55 -5.24 24.05 -3.49
C ASP A 55 -4.60 25.24 -4.22
N LYS A 56 -3.27 25.28 -4.27
CA LYS A 56 -2.49 26.30 -5.00
C LYS A 56 -2.22 25.92 -6.47
N GLY A 57 -2.56 24.70 -6.88
CA GLY A 57 -2.18 24.16 -8.19
C GLY A 57 -0.68 23.91 -8.33
N GLU A 58 0.03 23.70 -7.23
CA GLU A 58 1.48 23.54 -7.18
C GLU A 58 1.91 22.12 -6.79
N LEU A 59 3.18 21.79 -7.08
CA LEU A 59 3.82 20.59 -6.53
C LEU A 59 4.65 20.96 -5.29
N PRO A 60 4.61 20.12 -4.23
CA PRO A 60 5.43 20.34 -3.05
C PRO A 60 6.94 20.19 -3.36
N PRO A 61 7.83 20.79 -2.54
CA PRO A 61 9.28 20.82 -2.80
C PRO A 61 9.92 19.44 -3.04
N GLU A 62 9.41 18.42 -2.36
CA GLU A 62 9.84 17.03 -2.45
C GLU A 62 9.61 16.42 -3.83
N LEU A 63 8.69 16.99 -4.60
CA LEU A 63 8.41 16.62 -6.00
C LEU A 63 9.01 17.61 -7.01
N SER A 64 9.98 18.42 -6.61
CA SER A 64 10.62 19.43 -7.48
C SER A 64 11.14 18.86 -8.80
N SER A 65 11.68 17.63 -8.80
CA SER A 65 12.16 16.94 -10.00
C SER A 65 11.06 16.59 -11.02
N LEU A 66 9.79 16.67 -10.61
CA LEU A 66 8.61 16.37 -11.43
C LEU A 66 7.91 17.64 -11.97
N LYS A 67 8.37 18.84 -11.59
CA LYS A 67 7.77 20.11 -12.02
C LYS A 67 7.70 20.22 -13.55
N GLY A 68 6.57 20.74 -14.04
CA GLY A 68 6.27 20.90 -15.46
C GLY A 68 5.84 19.61 -16.20
N LYS A 69 5.90 18.44 -15.54
CA LYS A 69 5.47 17.17 -16.15
C LYS A 69 4.20 16.59 -15.51
N TYR A 70 3.94 16.94 -14.26
CA TYR A 70 2.82 16.43 -13.48
C TYR A 70 2.14 17.54 -12.70
N SER A 71 0.86 17.35 -12.41
CA SER A 71 0.10 18.04 -11.37
C SER A 71 -0.37 17.02 -10.32
N LEU A 72 -0.81 17.49 -9.16
CA LEU A 72 -1.59 16.66 -8.25
C LEU A 72 -2.96 16.39 -8.89
N PHE A 73 -3.52 15.21 -8.61
CA PHE A 73 -4.88 14.87 -9.02
C PHE A 73 -5.88 15.82 -8.35
N ASP A 74 -6.80 16.37 -9.15
CA ASP A 74 -7.62 17.54 -8.87
C ASP A 74 -9.03 17.21 -8.37
N ASP A 75 -9.54 16.00 -8.60
CA ASP A 75 -10.79 15.52 -8.02
C ASP A 75 -10.59 15.16 -6.53
N VAL A 76 -10.74 16.17 -5.67
CA VAL A 76 -10.52 16.08 -4.22
C VAL A 76 -11.51 15.15 -3.55
N GLU A 77 -12.79 15.18 -3.94
CA GLU A 77 -13.82 14.34 -3.34
C GLU A 77 -13.54 12.85 -3.60
N LEU A 78 -13.22 12.51 -4.85
CA LEU A 78 -12.87 11.15 -5.23
C LEU A 78 -11.57 10.70 -4.58
N LEU A 79 -10.55 11.57 -4.54
CA LEU A 79 -9.29 11.26 -3.87
C LEU A 79 -9.50 10.99 -2.37
N ASN A 80 -10.37 11.75 -1.71
CA ASN A 80 -10.70 11.53 -0.29
C ASN A 80 -11.39 10.18 -0.07
N GLU A 81 -12.27 9.76 -0.97
CA GLU A 81 -12.83 8.41 -0.93
C GLU A 81 -11.75 7.33 -1.12
N TRP A 82 -10.86 7.51 -2.10
CA TRP A 82 -9.78 6.58 -2.40
C TRP A 82 -8.68 6.52 -1.34
N ARG A 83 -8.51 7.58 -0.53
CA ARG A 83 -7.61 7.61 0.63
C ARG A 83 -8.18 6.91 1.86
N ASN A 84 -9.50 6.70 1.91
CA ASN A 84 -10.15 6.14 3.09
C ASN A 84 -9.92 4.62 3.18
N ASN A 85 -9.28 4.15 4.24
CA ASN A 85 -8.97 2.72 4.45
C ASN A 85 -10.21 1.79 4.51
N PHE A 86 -11.40 2.31 4.81
CA PHE A 86 -12.64 1.55 4.84
C PHE A 86 -13.33 1.50 3.47
N LYS A 87 -13.13 2.53 2.64
CA LYS A 87 -13.67 2.61 1.28
C LYS A 87 -12.59 2.22 0.25
N GLY A 88 -11.66 3.13 -0.03
CA GLY A 88 -10.58 2.95 -1.00
C GLY A 88 -11.10 2.81 -2.42
N ILE A 89 -10.19 2.55 -3.35
CA ILE A 89 -10.54 2.11 -4.70
C ILE A 89 -10.99 0.65 -4.58
N GLN A 90 -12.17 0.33 -5.13
CA GLN A 90 -12.72 -1.03 -5.08
C GLN A 90 -12.93 -1.60 -6.48
N TRP A 91 -12.79 -2.91 -6.59
CA TRP A 91 -13.20 -3.68 -7.76
C TRP A 91 -13.71 -5.05 -7.30
N ALA A 92 -14.78 -5.53 -7.91
CA ALA A 92 -15.32 -6.87 -7.66
C ALA A 92 -15.12 -7.76 -8.89
N ASP A 93 -14.79 -9.04 -8.66
CA ASP A 93 -14.80 -10.05 -9.71
C ASP A 93 -16.22 -10.52 -10.05
N SER A 94 -16.35 -11.48 -10.97
CA SER A 94 -17.65 -12.04 -11.38
C SER A 94 -18.37 -12.84 -10.30
N HIS A 95 -17.73 -13.09 -9.15
CA HIS A 95 -18.29 -13.82 -8.02
C HIS A 95 -18.42 -12.91 -6.78
N ASP A 96 -18.48 -11.59 -7.00
CA ASP A 96 -18.59 -10.54 -5.98
C ASP A 96 -17.43 -10.48 -4.98
N ASN A 97 -16.29 -11.14 -5.26
CA ASN A 97 -15.11 -11.00 -4.42
C ASN A 97 -14.50 -9.61 -4.63
N VAL A 98 -14.40 -8.84 -3.56
CA VAL A 98 -13.95 -7.44 -3.62
C VAL A 98 -12.47 -7.36 -3.36
N PHE A 99 -11.75 -6.67 -4.22
CA PHE A 99 -10.41 -6.20 -3.97
C PHE A 99 -10.43 -4.69 -3.73
N ARG A 100 -9.82 -4.24 -2.63
CA ARG A 100 -9.71 -2.82 -2.30
C ARG A 100 -8.29 -2.39 -1.96
N GLY A 101 -8.03 -1.10 -2.14
CA GLY A 101 -6.77 -0.47 -1.76
C GLY A 101 -6.98 1.03 -1.53
N ALA A 102 -6.29 1.58 -0.53
CA ALA A 102 -6.34 3.00 -0.22
C ALA A 102 -5.02 3.66 -0.61
N VAL A 103 -5.07 4.60 -1.54
CA VAL A 103 -3.87 5.33 -2.02
C VAL A 103 -3.61 6.53 -1.11
N ASP A 104 -2.36 6.96 -0.99
CA ASP A 104 -2.06 8.22 -0.31
C ASP A 104 -2.28 9.44 -1.21
N ASN A 105 -1.79 9.37 -2.46
CA ASN A 105 -1.97 10.44 -3.42
C ASN A 105 -1.87 9.95 -4.88
N LEU A 106 -2.23 10.83 -5.80
CA LEU A 106 -2.16 10.59 -7.24
C LEU A 106 -1.58 11.82 -7.93
N LEU A 107 -0.71 11.56 -8.90
CA LEU A 107 -0.23 12.54 -9.85
C LEU A 107 -0.97 12.37 -11.18
N TRP A 108 -1.08 13.46 -11.93
CA TRP A 108 -1.67 13.50 -13.26
C TRP A 108 -0.70 14.08 -14.26
N ASN A 109 -0.47 13.39 -15.38
CA ASN A 109 0.42 13.85 -16.46
C ASN A 109 -0.33 14.38 -17.68
N SER A 110 -1.56 14.87 -17.50
CA SER A 110 -2.50 15.25 -18.57
C SER A 110 -3.10 14.09 -19.39
N LYS A 111 -2.66 12.83 -19.17
CA LYS A 111 -3.19 11.66 -19.90
C LYS A 111 -3.44 10.43 -19.04
N LYS A 112 -2.62 10.22 -18.01
CA LYS A 112 -2.62 9.04 -17.15
C LYS A 112 -2.35 9.43 -15.70
N LEU A 113 -2.95 8.68 -14.78
CA LEU A 113 -2.67 8.75 -13.36
C LEU A 113 -1.35 8.04 -13.04
N VAL A 114 -0.64 8.55 -12.04
CA VAL A 114 0.53 7.90 -11.45
C VAL A 114 0.32 7.84 -9.95
N VAL A 115 0.41 6.63 -9.39
CA VAL A 115 0.32 6.42 -7.95
C VAL A 115 1.53 7.05 -7.26
N LEU A 116 1.27 7.79 -6.18
CA LEU A 116 2.28 8.35 -5.28
C LEU A 116 1.94 7.91 -3.86
N ASP A 117 2.89 7.24 -3.20
CA ASP A 117 2.69 6.65 -1.86
C ASP A 117 3.77 7.11 -0.89
N TYR A 118 3.39 7.46 0.33
CA TYR A 118 4.30 8.03 1.33
C TYR A 118 4.88 6.93 2.21
N LYS A 119 6.17 7.00 2.48
CA LYS A 119 6.86 6.01 3.32
C LYS A 119 7.73 6.68 4.37
N THR A 120 7.43 6.46 5.64
CA THR A 120 8.31 6.88 6.74
C THR A 120 9.23 5.74 7.12
N ARG A 121 10.54 6.00 7.21
CA ARG A 121 11.54 5.02 7.64
C ARG A 121 12.47 5.63 8.69
N GLY A 122 13.07 4.77 9.51
CA GLY A 122 14.10 5.17 10.48
C GLY A 122 15.47 5.45 9.85
N PHE A 123 15.68 5.09 8.58
CA PHE A 123 16.99 5.16 7.92
C PHE A 123 16.82 5.44 6.41
N PRO A 124 17.89 5.92 5.73
CA PRO A 124 17.91 6.11 4.29
C PRO A 124 17.51 4.86 3.48
N VAL A 125 17.00 5.08 2.29
CA VAL A 125 16.61 4.02 1.33
C VAL A 125 17.84 3.22 0.92
N LYS A 126 17.71 1.88 0.89
CA LYS A 126 18.67 0.97 0.22
C LYS A 126 18.11 0.56 -1.14
N ASP A 127 18.96 0.10 -2.05
CA ASP A 127 18.57 -0.21 -3.43
C ASP A 127 17.33 -1.11 -3.56
N ASP A 128 17.16 -2.08 -2.67
CA ASP A 128 16.08 -3.07 -2.65
C ASP A 128 14.84 -2.67 -1.81
N THR A 129 14.91 -1.56 -1.08
CA THR A 129 13.87 -1.18 -0.09
C THR A 129 12.49 -1.02 -0.73
N HIS A 130 12.43 -0.68 -2.01
CA HIS A 130 11.20 -0.49 -2.77
C HIS A 130 10.44 -1.80 -3.05
N GLU A 131 11.11 -2.95 -3.02
CA GLU A 131 10.53 -4.26 -3.33
C GLU A 131 9.42 -4.64 -2.34
N HIS A 132 9.56 -4.24 -1.07
CA HIS A 132 8.54 -4.46 -0.03
C HIS A 132 7.18 -3.79 -0.33
N TYR A 133 7.16 -2.77 -1.19
CA TYR A 133 5.97 -2.00 -1.54
C TYR A 133 5.47 -2.30 -2.97
N GLN A 134 6.14 -3.22 -3.68
CA GLN A 134 5.87 -3.52 -5.08
C GLN A 134 4.44 -4.03 -5.32
N ASP A 135 3.94 -4.93 -4.46
CA ASP A 135 2.57 -5.43 -4.58
C ASP A 135 1.56 -4.31 -4.40
N GLN A 136 1.78 -3.43 -3.42
CA GLN A 136 0.87 -2.32 -3.14
C GLN A 136 0.72 -1.45 -4.39
N MET A 137 1.84 -1.12 -5.05
CA MET A 137 1.84 -0.31 -6.27
C MET A 137 1.17 -1.03 -7.45
N ASN A 138 1.39 -2.34 -7.57
CA ASN A 138 0.73 -3.19 -8.58
C ASN A 138 -0.79 -3.21 -8.37
N ILE A 139 -1.22 -3.39 -7.13
CA ILE A 139 -2.63 -3.48 -6.73
C ILE A 139 -3.34 -2.16 -7.02
N TYR A 140 -2.78 -1.03 -6.59
CA TYR A 140 -3.42 0.28 -6.79
C TYR A 140 -3.61 0.58 -8.28
N ASN A 141 -2.60 0.31 -9.10
CA ASN A 141 -2.71 0.46 -10.54
C ASN A 141 -3.72 -0.51 -11.17
N PHE A 142 -3.76 -1.76 -10.71
CA PHE A 142 -4.75 -2.74 -11.17
C PHE A 142 -6.17 -2.24 -10.87
N LEU A 143 -6.43 -1.78 -9.64
CA LEU A 143 -7.73 -1.26 -9.21
C LEU A 143 -8.15 -0.03 -10.01
N LEU A 144 -7.25 0.94 -10.20
CA LEU A 144 -7.51 2.13 -11.05
C LEU A 144 -7.88 1.72 -12.48
N ARG A 145 -7.14 0.79 -13.09
CA ARG A 145 -7.42 0.31 -14.46
C ARG A 145 -8.73 -0.46 -14.55
N LYS A 146 -9.07 -1.27 -13.55
CA LYS A 146 -10.38 -1.94 -13.46
C LYS A 146 -11.53 -0.94 -13.35
N ASN A 147 -11.28 0.22 -12.75
CA ASN A 147 -12.20 1.36 -12.68
C ASN A 147 -12.11 2.29 -13.90
N LYS A 148 -11.60 1.80 -15.04
CA LYS A 148 -11.54 2.51 -16.34
C LYS A 148 -10.59 3.72 -16.39
N TYR A 149 -9.79 3.96 -15.36
CA TYR A 149 -8.73 4.97 -15.41
C TYR A 149 -7.49 4.45 -16.14
N LYS A 150 -6.82 5.34 -16.88
CA LYS A 150 -5.51 5.02 -17.46
C LYS A 150 -4.43 5.37 -16.45
N THR A 151 -3.50 4.45 -16.22
CA THR A 151 -2.33 4.69 -15.37
C THR A 151 -1.03 4.46 -16.12
N GLU A 152 0.05 5.08 -15.65
CA GLU A 152 1.39 4.74 -16.11
C GLU A 152 1.79 3.31 -15.70
N ASN A 153 2.87 2.80 -16.31
CA ASN A 153 3.47 1.51 -15.95
C ASN A 153 4.53 1.66 -14.83
N TYR A 154 4.42 2.72 -14.04
CA TYR A 154 5.26 3.00 -12.88
C TYR A 154 4.45 3.74 -11.82
N ALA A 155 4.99 3.74 -10.61
CA ALA A 155 4.53 4.53 -9.47
C ALA A 155 5.72 5.23 -8.83
N TYR A 156 5.43 6.17 -7.92
CA TYR A 156 6.44 6.82 -7.10
C TYR A 156 6.22 6.47 -5.63
N LEU A 157 7.32 6.12 -4.96
CA LEU A 157 7.39 6.01 -3.51
C LEU A 157 8.17 7.22 -3.01
N LEU A 158 7.55 8.04 -2.16
CA LEU A 158 8.21 9.18 -1.54
C LEU A 158 8.57 8.81 -0.10
N PHE A 159 9.87 8.58 0.12
CA PHE A 159 10.40 8.21 1.42
C PHE A 159 10.76 9.45 2.23
N TYR A 160 10.39 9.45 3.50
CA TYR A 160 10.85 10.39 4.52
C TYR A 160 11.68 9.61 5.55
N HIS A 161 12.87 10.10 5.86
CA HIS A 161 13.68 9.54 6.94
C HIS A 161 14.41 10.64 7.73
N PRO A 162 14.67 10.46 9.03
CA PRO A 162 15.37 11.44 9.84
C PRO A 162 16.73 11.80 9.24
N ASN A 163 17.12 13.06 9.37
CA ASN A 163 18.44 13.59 9.00
C ASN A 163 19.18 14.09 10.24
N LYS A 164 18.69 15.17 10.84
CA LYS A 164 19.32 15.83 11.99
C LYS A 164 18.29 16.56 12.84
N VAL A 165 18.70 16.97 14.03
CA VAL A 165 18.00 17.98 14.83
C VAL A 165 18.68 19.32 14.58
N ASP A 166 17.91 20.37 14.30
CA ASP A 166 18.47 21.71 14.13
C ASP A 166 18.64 22.47 15.47
N SER A 167 19.06 23.73 15.40
CA SER A 167 19.31 24.56 16.59
C SER A 167 18.05 24.89 17.38
N ASP A 168 16.87 24.82 16.75
CA ASP A 168 15.60 25.11 17.38
C ASP A 168 15.00 23.86 18.05
N GLY A 169 15.65 22.70 17.87
CA GLY A 169 15.22 21.42 18.45
C GLY A 169 14.29 20.63 17.53
N ASP A 170 14.10 21.07 16.28
CA ASP A 170 13.23 20.41 15.32
C ASP A 170 13.94 19.25 14.61
N VAL A 171 13.23 18.13 14.47
CA VAL A 171 13.73 16.97 13.73
C VAL A 171 13.51 17.21 12.24
N LEU A 172 14.59 17.40 11.51
CA LEU A 172 14.58 17.54 10.06
C LEU A 172 14.62 16.16 9.39
N PHE A 173 13.78 16.00 8.37
CA PHE A 173 13.72 14.79 7.54
C PHE A 173 14.32 15.07 6.16
N ASN A 174 14.96 14.04 5.59
CA ASN A 174 15.29 13.99 4.17
C ASN A 174 14.18 13.28 3.40
N THR A 175 14.14 13.53 2.10
CA THR A 175 13.17 12.91 1.19
C THR A 175 13.85 12.24 0.01
N ASP A 176 13.47 11.00 -0.28
CA ASP A 176 13.89 10.27 -1.47
C ASP A 176 12.68 9.91 -2.33
N LEU A 177 12.68 10.36 -3.59
CA LEU A 177 11.64 10.01 -4.55
C LEU A 177 12.10 8.84 -5.43
N VAL A 178 11.53 7.66 -5.20
CA VAL A 178 11.90 6.43 -5.91
C VAL A 178 10.83 6.08 -6.93
N LYS A 179 11.25 5.90 -8.19
CA LYS A 179 10.39 5.43 -9.27
C LYS A 179 10.42 3.91 -9.34
N VAL A 180 9.26 3.27 -9.24
CA VAL A 180 9.13 1.80 -9.31
C VAL A 180 8.30 1.38 -10.50
N LYS A 181 8.65 0.26 -11.13
CA LYS A 181 7.84 -0.34 -12.21
C LYS A 181 6.54 -0.89 -11.63
N VAL A 182 5.50 -0.97 -12.46
CA VAL A 182 4.20 -1.50 -12.07
C VAL A 182 3.80 -2.62 -13.03
N SER A 183 3.33 -3.72 -12.45
CA SER A 183 2.83 -4.90 -13.13
C SER A 183 1.41 -5.25 -12.64
N VAL A 184 0.40 -4.83 -13.40
CA VAL A 184 -1.00 -5.12 -13.05
C VAL A 184 -1.36 -6.60 -13.24
N SER A 185 -0.61 -7.33 -14.07
CA SER A 185 -0.76 -8.77 -14.20
C SER A 185 -0.31 -9.50 -12.92
N ASP A 186 0.68 -8.99 -12.21
CA ASP A 186 1.11 -9.60 -10.94
C ASP A 186 0.10 -9.35 -9.82
N ALA A 187 -0.58 -8.20 -9.83
CA ALA A 187 -1.74 -7.98 -8.95
C ALA A 187 -2.90 -8.96 -9.26
N ASP A 188 -3.22 -9.19 -10.53
CA ASP A 188 -4.26 -10.15 -10.93
C ASP A 188 -3.90 -11.59 -10.50
N LYS A 189 -2.64 -12.00 -10.72
CA LYS A 189 -2.13 -13.31 -10.26
C LYS A 189 -2.23 -13.44 -8.74
N LEU A 190 -1.86 -12.40 -7.99
CA LEU A 190 -1.91 -12.41 -6.53
C LEU A 190 -3.35 -12.53 -6.03
N PHE A 191 -4.30 -11.80 -6.63
CA PHE A 191 -5.72 -11.91 -6.34
C PHE A 191 -6.25 -13.33 -6.60
N ARG A 192 -5.94 -13.91 -7.77
CA ARG A 192 -6.31 -15.30 -8.10
C ARG A 192 -5.68 -16.32 -7.17
N LYS A 193 -4.43 -16.12 -6.75
CA LYS A 193 -3.74 -16.98 -5.77
C LYS A 193 -4.48 -16.94 -4.43
N ALA A 194 -4.89 -15.76 -3.98
CA ALA A 194 -5.68 -15.59 -2.76
C ALA A 194 -6.98 -16.40 -2.82
N LEU A 195 -7.75 -16.24 -3.90
CA LEU A 195 -8.99 -16.98 -4.10
C LEU A 195 -8.77 -18.49 -4.15
N LYS A 196 -7.73 -18.96 -4.86
CA LYS A 196 -7.39 -20.38 -4.93
C LYS A 196 -7.13 -20.96 -3.53
N VAL A 197 -6.41 -20.23 -2.68
CA VAL A 197 -6.18 -20.66 -1.29
C VAL A 197 -7.50 -20.72 -0.54
N LEU A 198 -8.31 -19.66 -0.57
CA LEU A 198 -9.54 -19.59 0.24
C LEU A 198 -10.63 -20.58 -0.17
N TYR A 199 -10.74 -20.89 -1.46
CA TYR A 199 -11.71 -21.89 -1.93
C TYR A 199 -11.21 -23.33 -1.81
N GLY A 200 -9.91 -23.53 -1.55
CA GLY A 200 -9.32 -24.85 -1.36
C GLY A 200 -9.42 -25.34 0.09
N GLU A 201 -8.85 -26.53 0.30
CA GLU A 201 -8.58 -27.06 1.63
C GLU A 201 -7.57 -26.18 2.38
N ILE A 202 -7.46 -26.41 3.70
CA ILE A 202 -6.48 -25.70 4.52
C ILE A 202 -5.05 -25.97 3.98
N PRO A 203 -4.29 -24.94 3.61
CA PRO A 203 -2.94 -25.13 3.10
C PRO A 203 -1.95 -25.37 4.26
N GLU A 204 -0.77 -25.86 3.90
CA GLU A 204 0.36 -25.94 4.82
C GLU A 204 0.80 -24.57 5.33
N ALA A 205 1.44 -24.55 6.50
CA ALA A 205 2.03 -23.35 7.05
C ALA A 205 3.15 -22.82 6.14
N GLY A 206 3.38 -21.51 6.15
CA GLY A 206 4.59 -20.95 5.56
C GLY A 206 5.82 -21.43 6.34
N GLU A 207 6.91 -21.73 5.64
CA GLU A 207 8.12 -22.33 6.21
C GLU A 207 8.70 -21.53 7.39
N GLU A 208 8.68 -20.19 7.28
CA GLU A 208 9.21 -19.28 8.30
C GLU A 208 8.11 -18.64 9.16
N CYS A 209 6.92 -19.26 9.22
CA CYS A 209 5.81 -18.68 9.97
C CYS A 209 5.96 -18.88 11.48
N GLY A 210 6.56 -17.88 12.15
CA GLY A 210 6.75 -17.90 13.61
C GLY A 210 5.47 -18.09 14.43
N PHE A 211 4.31 -17.66 13.92
CA PHE A 211 3.02 -17.90 14.60
C PHE A 211 2.57 -19.35 14.53
N CYS A 212 2.69 -20.00 13.36
CA CYS A 212 2.36 -21.41 13.23
C CYS A 212 3.34 -22.27 14.04
N GLU A 213 4.62 -21.91 14.03
CA GLU A 213 5.63 -22.55 14.86
C GLU A 213 5.30 -22.42 16.36
N TRP A 214 4.97 -21.21 16.83
CA TRP A 214 4.57 -20.97 18.22
C TRP A 214 3.37 -21.83 18.64
N VAL A 215 2.31 -21.87 17.83
CA VAL A 215 1.12 -22.72 18.11
C VAL A 215 1.51 -24.19 18.20
N THR A 216 2.31 -24.69 17.26
CA THR A 216 2.78 -26.09 17.28
C THR A 216 3.55 -26.37 18.57
N ARG A 217 4.47 -25.49 18.97
CA ARG A 217 5.27 -25.65 20.20
C ARG A 217 4.41 -25.60 21.47
N CYS A 218 3.38 -24.77 21.52
CA CYS A 218 2.45 -24.71 22.66
C CYS A 218 1.57 -25.96 22.78
N ASN A 219 1.27 -26.63 21.66
CA ASN A 219 0.42 -27.82 21.63
C ASN A 219 1.18 -29.14 21.91
N ILE A 220 2.49 -29.11 22.16
CA ILE A 220 3.31 -30.29 22.51
C ILE A 220 3.26 -30.55 24.04
N GLN A 221 2.16 -30.20 24.71
CA GLN A 221 1.92 -30.53 26.13
C GLN A 221 1.11 -31.82 26.27
#